data_AF-X1FU04-F1
#
_entry.id   AF-X1FU04-F1
#
_cell.length_a   1.000
_cell.length_b   1.000
_cell.length_c   1.000
_cell.angle_alpha   90.00
_cell.angle_beta   90.00
_cell.angle_gamma   90.00
#
_symmetry.space_group_name_H-M   'P 1'
#
loop_
_entity.id
_entity.type
_entity.pdbx_description
1 polymer ?
#
loop_
_entity_poly.entity_id
_entity_poly.type
_entity_poly.pdbx_seq_one_letter_code
_entity_poly.pdbx_strand_id
1 'polypeptide(L)' 'MAKKIVSAIDVGTTKIATIVANVRSQDDIEVLGVGVVPSHGLHKGIVVNMDEAKASI' A
#
# COMPACT_ATOMS: atom_id res chain seq x y z
N MET A 1 6.20 12.05 22.89
CA MET A 1 5.76 12.52 21.56
C MET A 1 4.69 11.58 21.02
N ALA A 2 3.70 12.07 20.28
CA ALA A 2 2.72 11.21 19.61
C ALA A 2 3.41 10.43 18.46
N LYS A 3 3.08 9.14 18.30
CA LYS A 3 3.58 8.34 17.16
C LYS A 3 3.03 8.92 15.86
N LYS A 4 3.89 9.13 14.87
CA LYS A 4 3.48 9.52 13.52
C LYS A 4 3.44 8.28 12.64
N ILE A 5 2.25 7.70 12.51
CA ILE A 5 2.03 6.53 11.67
C ILE A 5 1.77 6.98 10.23
N VAL A 6 2.51 6.41 9.29
CA VAL A 6 2.36 6.64 7.84
C VAL A 6 2.18 5.31 7.16
N SER A 7 1.32 5.27 6.14
CA SER A 7 1.18 4.10 5.27
C SER A 7 1.51 4.48 3.84
N ALA A 8 2.11 3.56 3.10
CA ALA A 8 2.37 3.67 1.67
C ALA A 8 1.75 2.47 0.96
N ILE A 9 1.10 2.71 -0.17
CA ILE A 9 0.48 1.67 -1.00
C ILE A 9 1.09 1.78 -2.40
N ASP A 10 1.61 0.67 -2.90
CA ASP A 10 2.05 0.47 -4.29
C ASP A 10 1.03 -0.42 -5.00
N VAL A 11 0.26 0.17 -5.90
CA VAL A 11 -0.80 -0.50 -6.65
C VAL A 11 -0.27 -0.92 -8.02
N GLY A 12 0.32 -2.11 -8.08
CA GLY A 12 0.74 -2.73 -9.33
C GLY A 12 -0.41 -3.46 -10.04
N THR A 13 -0.21 -3.78 -11.32
CA THR A 13 -1.15 -4.63 -12.08
C THR A 13 -1.10 -6.10 -11.67
N THR A 14 -0.02 -6.53 -11.04
CA THR A 14 0.19 -7.93 -10.62
C THR A 14 -0.10 -8.12 -9.14
N LYS A 15 0.32 -7.17 -8.32
CA LYS A 15 0.18 -7.22 -6.86
C LYS A 15 0.02 -5.81 -6.31
N ILE A 16 -0.62 -5.73 -5.15
CA ILE A 16 -0.69 -4.52 -4.35
C ILE A 16 0.18 -4.76 -3.12
N ALA A 17 1.07 -3.82 -2.82
CA ALA A 17 1.95 -3.88 -1.65
C ALA A 17 1.71 -2.67 -0.76
N THR A 18 1.51 -2.91 0.53
CA THR A 18 1.25 -1.88 1.53
C THR A 18 2.30 -1.96 2.62
N ILE A 19 2.80 -0.80 3.06
CA ILE A 19 3.74 -0.68 4.18
C ILE A 19 3.13 0.27 5.19
N VAL A 20 3.21 -0.08 6.48
CA VAL A 20 2.88 0.81 7.59
C VAL A 20 4.16 1.07 8.38
N ALA A 21 4.45 2.34 8.69
CA ALA A 21 5.66 2.74 9.39
C ALA A 21 5.39 3.82 10.45
N ASN A 22 6.21 3.84 11.48
CA ASN A 22 6.31 4.91 12.46
C ASN A 22 7.48 5.83 12.08
N VAL A 23 7.18 7.07 11.75
CA VAL A 23 8.19 8.08 11.37
C VAL A 23 8.58 8.85 12.62
N ARG A 24 9.79 8.62 13.13
CA ARG A 24 10.28 9.22 14.39
C ARG A 24 10.97 10.57 14.13
N SER A 25 11.73 10.67 13.05
CA SER A 25 12.33 11.92 12.54
C SER A 25 12.62 11.81 11.04
N GLN A 26 13.18 12.88 10.44
CA GLN A 26 13.76 12.79 9.10
C GLN A 26 14.83 11.70 9.10
N ASP A 27 14.78 10.82 8.11
CA ASP A 27 15.64 9.63 7.95
C ASP A 27 15.57 8.57 9.08
N ASP A 28 14.63 8.68 10.03
CA ASP A 28 14.34 7.66 11.05
C ASP A 28 12.91 7.11 10.85
N ILE A 29 12.83 6.02 10.10
CA ILE A 29 11.59 5.32 9.76
C ILE A 29 11.66 3.89 10.28
N GLU A 30 10.70 3.52 11.12
CA GLU A 30 10.52 2.17 11.65
C GLU A 30 9.35 1.48 10.94
N VAL A 31 9.62 0.44 10.16
CA VAL A 31 8.56 -0.37 9.53
C VAL A 31 7.84 -1.19 10.59
N LEU A 32 6.52 -1.01 10.69
CA LEU A 32 5.65 -1.73 11.62
C LEU A 32 5.01 -2.96 10.98
N GLY A 33 4.79 -2.94 9.67
CA GLY A 33 4.16 -4.04 8.95
C GLY A 33 4.19 -3.85 7.44
N VAL A 34 4.06 -4.98 6.74
CA VAL A 34 3.96 -5.07 5.28
C VAL A 34 2.83 -6.02 4.92
N GLY A 35 2.04 -5.66 3.91
CA GLY A 35 1.02 -6.51 3.32
C GLY A 35 1.24 -6.63 1.81
N VAL A 36 1.05 -7.82 1.25
CA VAL A 36 1.10 -8.04 -0.19
C VAL A 36 -0.07 -8.94 -0.59
N VAL A 37 -0.82 -8.51 -1.60
CA VAL A 37 -1.98 -9.25 -2.12
C VAL A 37 -1.94 -9.28 -3.66
N PRO A 38 -2.52 -10.29 -4.31
CA PRO A 38 -2.76 -10.25 -5.76
C PRO A 38 -3.62 -9.04 -6.15
N SER A 39 -3.31 -8.44 -7.30
CA SER A 39 -4.07 -7.30 -7.83
C SER A 39 -5.14 -7.79 -8.80
N HIS A 40 -6.39 -7.38 -8.56
CA HIS A 40 -7.53 -7.60 -9.44
C HIS A 40 -8.14 -6.26 -9.86
N GLY A 41 -8.83 -6.23 -10.99
CA GLY A 41 -9.41 -5.00 -11.54
C GLY A 41 -8.42 -3.99 -12.13
N LEU A 42 -7.11 -4.27 -12.16
CA LEU A 42 -6.10 -3.46 -12.85
C LEU A 42 -5.51 -4.18 -14.08
N HIS A 43 -5.36 -3.45 -15.18
CA HIS A 43 -4.67 -3.91 -16.38
C HIS A 43 -3.83 -2.80 -17.00
N LYS A 44 -2.54 -3.05 -17.25
CA LYS A 44 -1.58 -2.06 -17.81
C LYS A 44 -1.61 -0.68 -17.12
N GLY A 45 -1.78 -0.67 -15.80
CA GLY A 45 -1.82 0.55 -14.97
C GLY A 45 -3.17 1.28 -14.98
N ILE A 46 -4.20 0.69 -15.59
CA ILE A 46 -5.54 1.27 -15.68
C ILE A 46 -6.51 0.42 -14.86
N VAL A 47 -7.41 1.08 -14.13
CA VAL A 47 -8.54 0.41 -13.48
C VAL A 47 -9.54 -0.02 -14.55
N VAL A 48 -9.64 -1.32 -14.79
CA VAL A 48 -10.56 -1.93 -15.75
C VAL A 48 -11.81 -2.51 -15.10
N ASN A 49 -11.74 -2.83 -13.80
CA ASN A 49 -12.89 -3.19 -12.98
C ASN A 49 -12.79 -2.51 -11.60
N MET A 50 -13.72 -1.62 -11.30
CA MET A 50 -13.72 -0.82 -10.07
C MET A 50 -14.02 -1.64 -8.82
N ASP A 51 -14.95 -2.59 -8.89
CA ASP A 51 -15.35 -3.40 -7.74
C ASP A 51 -14.24 -4.36 -7.32
N GLU A 52 -13.57 -4.98 -8.30
CA GLU A 52 -12.39 -5.82 -8.05
C GLU A 52 -11.23 -5.00 -7.48
N ALA A 53 -10.91 -3.84 -8.07
CA ALA A 53 -9.83 -2.98 -7.57
C ALA A 53 -10.10 -2.51 -6.13
N LYS A 54 -11.36 -2.16 -5.82
CA LYS A 54 -11.78 -1.80 -4.46
C LYS A 54 -11.65 -2.96 -3.47
N ALA A 55 -11.92 -4.20 -3.88
CA ALA A 55 -11.80 -5.36 -3.00
C ALA A 55 -10.35 -5.79 -2.77
N SER A 56 -9.44 -5.51 -3.71
CA SER A 56 -8.01 -5.80 -3.61
C SER A 56 -7.20 -4.79 -2.78
N ILE A 57 -7.71 -3.57 -2.57
CA ILE A 57 -7.03 -2.48 -1.83
C ILE A 57 -7.57 -2.39 -0.40
#